data_AF-A0A3E0NC15-F1
#
_entry.id   AF-A0A3E0NC15-F1
#
_cell.length_a   1.000
_cell.length_b   1.000
_cell.length_c   1.000
_cell.angle_alpha   90.00
_cell.angle_beta   90.00
_cell.angle_gamma   90.00
#
_symmetry.space_group_name_H-M   'P 1'
#
loop_
_entity.id
_entity.type
_entity.pdbx_description
1 polymer ?
#
loop_
_entity_poly.entity_id
_entity_poly.type
_entity_poly.pdbx_seq_one_letter_code
_entity_poly.pdbx_strand_id
1 'polypeptide(L)'
;MSEEAEKLHATLDELKAELAAVEQDDPEVRRLLEAALADIQAKLSGDEPSEEPSLVERLSDAAQHYEESHPNLSGMLGGVIDALSRMGI
;
A
#
# COMPACT_ATOMS: atom_id res chain seq x y z
N MET A 1 -3.40 -20.35 -2.33
CA MET A 1 -2.94 -18.94 -2.40
C MET A 1 -3.21 -18.50 -3.82
N SER A 2 -4.05 -17.48 -4.00
CA SER A 2 -4.42 -17.00 -5.34
C SER A 2 -3.21 -16.31 -5.98
N GLU A 3 -2.93 -16.53 -7.26
CA GLU A 3 -1.81 -15.88 -7.98
C GLU A 3 -1.84 -14.34 -7.84
N GLU A 4 -3.04 -13.74 -7.76
CA GLU A 4 -3.19 -12.29 -7.48
C GLU A 4 -2.64 -11.86 -6.12
N ALA A 5 -2.79 -12.68 -5.07
CA ALA A 5 -2.31 -12.36 -3.73
C ALA A 5 -0.78 -12.35 -3.66
N GLU A 6 -0.13 -13.31 -4.32
CA GLU A 6 1.34 -13.36 -4.38
C GLU A 6 1.90 -12.20 -5.21
N LYS A 7 1.24 -11.84 -6.31
CA LYS A 7 1.65 -10.71 -7.13
C LYS A 7 1.51 -9.38 -6.40
N LEU A 8 0.40 -9.21 -5.66
CA LEU A 8 0.20 -8.04 -4.80
C LEU A 8 1.29 -7.97 -3.73
N HIS A 9 1.59 -9.10 -3.06
CA HIS A 9 2.64 -9.17 -2.06
C HIS A 9 4.01 -8.74 -2.62
N ALA A 10 4.36 -9.21 -3.82
CA ALA A 10 5.62 -8.83 -4.47
C ALA A 10 5.67 -7.32 -4.77
N THR A 11 4.58 -6.74 -5.30
CA THR A 11 4.50 -5.29 -5.55
C THR A 11 4.57 -4.47 -4.26
N LEU A 12 4.00 -4.98 -3.17
CA LEU A 12 4.06 -4.34 -1.85
C LEU A 12 5.47 -4.36 -1.26
N ASP A 13 6.20 -5.48 -1.39
CA ASP A 13 7.60 -5.56 -0.96
C ASP A 13 8.49 -4.61 -1.77
N GLU A 14 8.25 -4.50 -3.08
CA GLU A 14 8.96 -3.57 -3.96
C GLU A 14 8.70 -2.11 -3.56
N LEU A 15 7.43 -1.77 -3.30
CA LEU A 15 7.04 -0.45 -2.81
C LEU A 15 7.69 -0.12 -1.47
N LYS A 16 7.75 -1.09 -0.55
CA LYS A 16 8.37 -0.93 0.77
C LYS A 16 9.89 -0.70 0.66
N ALA A 17 10.55 -1.42 -0.25
CA ALA A 17 11.98 -1.24 -0.52
C ALA A 17 12.27 0.13 -1.13
N GLU A 18 11.45 0.58 -2.07
CA GLU A 18 11.54 1.93 -2.66
C GLU A 18 11.28 2.99 -1.59
N LEU A 19 10.25 2.84 -0.74
CA LEU A 19 9.99 3.77 0.37
C LEU A 19 11.19 3.91 1.32
N ALA A 20 11.79 2.78 1.70
CA ALA A 20 12.94 2.76 2.59
C ALA A 20 14.18 3.41 1.97
N ALA A 21 14.28 3.44 0.63
CA ALA A 21 15.35 4.08 -0.11
C ALA A 21 15.11 5.58 -0.33
N VAL A 22 13.84 5.99 -0.44
CA VAL A 22 13.42 7.34 -0.78
C VAL A 22 13.30 8.25 0.45
N GLU A 23 12.93 7.73 1.61
CA GLU A 23 12.54 8.60 2.73
C GLU A 23 13.61 8.83 3.82
N GLN A 24 14.14 10.05 3.83
CA GLN A 24 14.61 10.73 5.06
C GLN A 24 13.68 11.88 5.51
N ASP A 25 12.76 12.35 4.66
CA ASP A 25 12.04 13.61 4.86
C ASP A 25 10.66 13.48 5.54
N ASP A 26 9.94 12.34 5.44
CA ASP A 26 8.57 12.23 5.99
C ASP A 26 8.28 10.92 6.79
N PRO A 27 8.75 10.82 8.05
CA PRO A 27 8.62 9.60 8.84
C PRO A 27 7.18 9.25 9.24
N GLU A 28 6.25 10.20 9.17
CA GLU A 28 4.84 10.00 9.53
C GLU A 28 4.09 9.25 8.44
N VAL A 29 4.32 9.63 7.18
CA VAL A 29 3.72 8.99 6.01
C VAL A 29 4.29 7.59 5.80
N ARG A 30 5.60 7.39 6.04
CA ARG A 30 6.21 6.04 6.10
C ARG A 30 5.45 5.11 7.04
N ARG A 31 5.12 5.60 8.24
CA ARG A 31 4.41 4.81 9.24
C ARG A 31 3.00 4.46 8.79
N LEU A 32 2.31 5.38 8.12
CA LEU A 32 0.99 5.16 7.57
C LEU A 32 1.02 4.07 6.49
N LEU A 33 2.02 4.12 5.60
CA LEU A 33 2.27 3.13 4.56
C LEU A 33 2.64 1.76 5.12
N GLU A 34 3.53 1.69 6.12
CA GLU A 34 3.88 0.44 6.80
C GLU A 34 2.68 -0.19 7.51
N ALA A 35 1.84 0.62 8.15
CA ALA A 35 0.61 0.15 8.79
C ALA A 35 -0.38 -0.40 7.76
N ALA A 36 -0.61 0.34 6.67
CA ALA A 36 -1.49 -0.12 5.61
C ALA A 36 -0.95 -1.38 4.91
N LEU A 37 0.37 -1.48 4.69
CA LEU A 37 1.00 -2.71 4.20
C LEU A 37 0.74 -3.92 5.11
N ALA A 38 0.89 -3.73 6.42
CA ALA A 38 0.66 -4.79 7.40
C ALA A 38 -0.82 -5.21 7.42
N ASP A 39 -1.75 -4.27 7.32
CA ASP A 39 -3.18 -4.55 7.25
C ASP A 39 -3.56 -5.29 5.96
N ILE A 40 -2.95 -4.96 4.80
CA ILE A 40 -3.15 -5.73 3.56
C ILE A 40 -2.67 -7.17 3.74
N GLN A 41 -1.50 -7.37 4.34
CA GLN A 41 -0.99 -8.73 4.60
C GLN A 41 -1.88 -9.52 5.56
N ALA A 42 -2.44 -8.87 6.58
CA ALA A 42 -3.40 -9.48 7.50
C ALA A 42 -4.69 -9.89 6.77
N LYS A 43 -5.28 -8.98 5.98
CA LYS A 43 -6.47 -9.26 5.15
C LYS A 43 -6.23 -10.38 4.14
N LEU A 44 -5.07 -10.40 3.48
CA LEU A 44 -4.67 -11.48 2.55
C LEU A 44 -4.49 -12.82 3.24
N SER A 45 -4.11 -12.82 4.51
CA SER A 45 -3.94 -14.03 5.32
C SER A 45 -5.26 -14.58 5.87
N GLY A 46 -6.37 -13.85 5.68
CA GLY A 46 -7.70 -14.24 6.17
C GLY A 46 -7.95 -13.90 7.64
N ASP A 47 -7.09 -13.07 8.25
CA ASP A 47 -7.30 -12.52 9.58
C ASP A 47 -8.12 -11.22 9.40
N GLU A 48 -9.42 -11.24 9.69
CA GLU A 48 -10.26 -10.05 9.59
C GLU A 48 -9.79 -8.96 10.57
N PRO A 49 -9.72 -7.71 10.09
CA PRO A 49 -10.74 -6.79 10.60
C PRO A 49 -11.43 -6.00 9.48
N SER A 50 -12.76 -6.02 9.57
CA SER A 50 -13.69 -5.14 8.89
C SER A 50 -13.88 -3.84 9.70
N GLU A 51 -14.21 -2.74 9.00
CA GLU A 51 -14.72 -1.44 9.52
C GLU A 51 -13.73 -0.32 9.95
N GLU A 52 -12.53 -0.23 9.38
CA GLU A 52 -11.77 1.03 9.37
C GLU A 52 -11.92 1.76 8.01
N PRO A 53 -11.72 3.10 7.92
CA PRO A 53 -11.70 3.81 6.63
C PRO A 53 -10.87 3.03 5.63
N SER A 54 -11.37 2.88 4.40
CA SER A 54 -10.88 1.87 3.48
C SER A 54 -9.37 2.02 3.34
N LEU A 55 -8.63 0.93 3.49
CA LEU A 55 -7.17 0.96 3.33
C LEU A 55 -6.75 1.66 2.03
N VAL A 56 -7.61 1.49 1.03
CA VAL A 56 -7.61 2.19 -0.25
C VAL A 56 -7.56 3.71 -0.09
N GLU A 57 -8.41 4.32 0.74
CA GLU A 57 -8.38 5.76 1.02
C GLU A 57 -7.06 6.20 1.65
N ARG A 58 -6.55 5.47 2.65
CA ARG A 58 -5.26 5.80 3.29
C ARG A 58 -4.09 5.72 2.31
N LEU A 59 -4.05 4.68 1.47
CA LEU A 59 -3.06 4.58 0.40
C LEU A 59 -3.27 5.68 -0.64
N SER A 60 -4.50 6.04 -0.97
CA SER A 60 -4.80 7.07 -1.96
C SER A 60 -4.32 8.45 -1.48
N ASP A 61 -4.50 8.77 -0.20
CA ASP A 61 -3.98 10.01 0.40
C ASP A 61 -2.45 10.06 0.35
N ALA A 62 -1.79 8.94 0.69
CA ALA A 62 -0.32 8.84 0.58
C ALA A 62 0.16 8.96 -0.88
N ALA A 63 -0.53 8.31 -1.83
CA ALA A 63 -0.21 8.39 -3.24
C ALA A 63 -0.31 9.82 -3.78
N GLN A 64 -1.31 10.57 -3.32
CA GLN A 64 -1.55 11.96 -3.68
C GLN A 64 -0.51 12.90 -3.03
N HIS A 65 -0.11 12.61 -1.79
CA HIS A 65 0.95 13.36 -1.11
C HIS A 65 2.30 13.23 -1.82
N TYR A 66 2.62 12.04 -2.34
CA TYR A 66 3.86 11.80 -3.08
C TYR A 66 3.75 12.00 -4.59
N GLU A 67 2.59 12.34 -5.14
CA GLU A 67 2.41 12.53 -6.59
C GLU A 67 3.34 13.62 -7.14
N GLU A 68 3.52 14.71 -6.38
CA GLU A 68 4.39 15.82 -6.77
C GLU A 68 5.88 15.54 -6.54
N SER A 69 6.22 14.83 -5.45
CA SER A 69 7.61 14.63 -5.01
C SER A 69 8.23 13.35 -5.57
N HIS A 70 7.43 12.28 -5.68
CA HIS A 70 7.86 10.94 -6.05
C HIS A 70 6.82 10.26 -6.97
N PRO A 71 6.78 10.64 -8.26
CA PRO A 71 5.80 10.10 -9.22
C PRO A 71 5.92 8.58 -9.43
N ASN A 72 7.11 8.00 -9.24
CA ASN A 72 7.29 6.54 -9.28
C ASN A 72 6.56 5.84 -8.12
N LEU A 73 6.67 6.41 -6.91
CA LEU A 73 6.04 5.88 -5.70
C LEU A 73 4.51 5.97 -5.81
N SER A 74 4.01 7.13 -6.26
CA SER A 74 2.58 7.37 -6.52
C SER A 74 2.00 6.35 -7.51
N GLY A 75 2.73 6.05 -8.61
CA GLY A 75 2.32 5.03 -9.59
C GLY A 75 2.25 3.62 -9.00
N MET A 76 3.20 3.24 -8.14
CA MET A 76 3.19 1.94 -7.45
C MET A 76 2.03 1.84 -6.44
N LEU A 77 1.80 2.88 -5.64
CA LEU A 77 0.65 2.97 -4.73
C LEU A 77 -0.68 2.84 -5.50
N GLY A 78 -0.82 3.50 -6.64
CA GLY A 78 -1.98 3.37 -7.52
C GLY A 78 -2.22 1.94 -8.00
N GLY A 79 -1.14 1.22 -8.38
CA GLY A 79 -1.22 -0.18 -8.78
C GLY A 79 -1.67 -1.11 -7.65
N VAL A 80 -1.25 -0.84 -6.42
CA VAL A 80 -1.71 -1.55 -5.22
C VAL A 80 -3.19 -1.28 -4.96
N ILE A 81 -3.61 -0.02 -5.01
CA ILE A 81 -5.01 0.39 -4.82
C ILE A 81 -5.92 -0.32 -5.84
N ASP A 82 -5.52 -0.34 -7.11
CA ASP A 82 -6.27 -1.03 -8.17
C ASP A 82 -6.38 -2.55 -7.92
N ALA A 83 -5.31 -3.18 -7.42
CA ALA A 83 -5.32 -4.59 -7.08
C ALA A 83 -6.25 -4.90 -5.90
N LEU A 84 -6.20 -4.09 -4.84
CA LEU A 84 -7.10 -4.19 -3.69
C LEU A 84 -8.57 -3.99 -4.10
N SER A 85 -8.83 -2.98 -4.91
CA SER A 85 -10.18 -2.66 -5.42
C SER A 85 -10.76 -3.79 -6.27
N ARG A 86 -9.94 -4.44 -7.10
CA ARG A 86 -10.34 -5.64 -7.87
C ARG A 86 -10.67 -6.84 -6.98
N MET A 87 -10.04 -6.94 -5.81
CA MET A 87 -10.29 -8.00 -4.83
C MET A 87 -11.52 -7.71 -3.95
N GLY A 88 -12.07 -6.50 -4.00
CA GLY A 88 -13.27 -6.10 -3.25
C GLY A 88 -13.04 -5.92 -1.76
N ILE A 89 -11.82 -5.54 -1.36
CA ILE A 89 -11.37 -5.37 0.04
C ILE A 89 -10.93 -3.95 0.39
#